data_AF-A0A916IZQ3-F1
#
_entry.id   AF-A0A916IZQ3-F1
#
_cell.length_a   1.000
_cell.length_b   1.000
_cell.length_c   1.000
_cell.angle_alpha   90.00
_cell.angle_beta   90.00
_cell.angle_gamma   90.00
#
_symmetry.space_group_name_H-M   'P 1'
#
loop_
_entity.id
_entity.type
_entity.pdbx_description
1 polymer ?
#
loop_
_entity_poly.entity_id
_entity_poly.type
_entity_poly.pdbx_seq_one_letter_code
_entity_poly.pdbx_strand_id
1 'polypeptide(L)'
;MTLTTIFLEAHYFGEDREDLLLSCEAVAATTNFLIIAGVQARHLYALTWRPDHVSYWNNGELLRLAVGQWVALDERTVRFTLR
;
A
#
# COMPACT_ATOMS: atom_id res chain seq x y z
N MET A 1 3.88 11.60 16.32
CA MET A 1 3.80 11.07 14.95
C MET A 1 2.36 10.66 14.72
N THR A 2 1.70 11.19 13.70
CA THR A 2 0.35 10.79 13.30
C THR A 2 0.46 9.44 12.60
N LEU A 3 -0.06 8.39 13.24
CA LEU A 3 -0.24 7.09 12.57
C LEU A 3 -1.35 7.26 11.53
N THR A 4 -1.04 6.94 10.28
CA THR A 4 -2.02 6.82 9.20
C THR A 4 -2.20 5.35 8.84
N THR A 5 -3.20 5.05 8.03
CA THR A 5 -3.53 3.69 7.63
C THR A 5 -3.61 3.60 6.13
N ILE A 6 -3.06 2.51 5.60
CA ILE A 6 -3.24 2.13 4.20
C ILE A 6 -4.10 0.86 4.12
N PHE A 7 -4.82 0.72 3.02
CA PHE A 7 -5.42 -0.53 2.58
C PHE A 7 -4.61 -1.05 1.40
N LEU A 8 -4.10 -2.27 1.52
CA LEU A 8 -3.67 -3.03 0.37
C LEU A 8 -4.90 -3.72 -0.19
N GLU A 9 -5.11 -3.66 -1.50
CA GLU A 9 -6.29 -4.22 -2.15
C GLU A 9 -5.91 -5.05 -3.37
N ALA A 10 -6.55 -6.21 -3.55
CA ALA A 10 -6.57 -6.97 -4.80
C ALA A 10 -8.02 -7.22 -5.20
N HIS A 11 -8.33 -6.99 -6.48
CA HIS A 11 -9.67 -7.18 -7.03
C HIS A 11 -9.60 -8.30 -8.07
N TYR A 12 -10.43 -9.33 -7.89
CA TYR A 12 -10.50 -10.47 -8.79
C TYR A 12 -11.68 -10.32 -9.75
N PHE A 13 -11.80 -11.24 -10.70
CA PHE A 13 -12.97 -11.26 -11.59
C PHE A 13 -14.25 -11.47 -10.79
N GLY A 14 -15.25 -10.61 -11.00
CA GLY A 14 -16.50 -10.62 -10.24
C GLY A 14 -16.46 -9.65 -9.07
N GLU A 15 -17.01 -10.07 -7.92
CA GLU A 15 -17.09 -9.26 -6.69
C GLU A 15 -16.05 -9.69 -5.63
N ASP A 16 -15.19 -10.66 -5.96
CA ASP A 16 -14.18 -11.17 -5.04
C ASP A 16 -13.05 -10.14 -4.87
N ARG A 17 -12.72 -9.84 -3.61
CA ARG A 17 -11.63 -8.92 -3.25
C ARG A 17 -10.90 -9.40 -2.00
N GLU A 18 -9.63 -9.08 -1.96
CA GLU A 18 -8.79 -9.23 -0.77
C GLU A 18 -8.35 -7.83 -0.33
N ASP A 19 -8.52 -7.53 0.96
CA ASP A 19 -8.06 -6.27 1.54
C ASP A 19 -7.30 -6.50 2.85
N LEU A 20 -6.23 -5.74 3.05
CA LEU A 20 -5.44 -5.75 4.27
C LEU A 20 -5.18 -4.33 4.74
N LEU A 21 -5.67 -4.01 5.94
CA LEU A 21 -5.42 -2.76 6.63
C LEU A 21 -4.08 -2.81 7.36
N LEU A 22 -3.19 -1.86 7.06
CA LEU A 22 -1.90 -1.71 7.74
C LEU A 22 -1.75 -0.29 8.29
N SER A 23 -1.29 -0.19 9.54
CA SER A 23 -0.81 1.08 10.09
C SER A 23 0.53 1.46 9.46
N CYS A 24 0.71 2.74 9.21
CA CYS A 24 1.94 3.31 8.67
C CYS A 24 2.19 4.70 9.28
N GLU A 25 3.41 5.18 9.14
CA GLU A 25 3.82 6.49 9.66
C GLU A 25 3.67 7.58 8.60
N ALA A 26 3.94 7.27 7.33
CA ALA A 26 3.83 8.23 6.24
C ALA A 26 3.63 7.53 4.89
N VAL A 27 2.98 8.25 3.97
CA VAL A 27 2.81 7.87 2.57
C VAL A 27 3.30 9.02 1.69
N ALA A 28 4.14 8.73 0.72
CA ALA A 28 4.65 9.69 -0.25
C ALA A 28 4.46 9.14 -1.67
N ALA A 29 3.58 9.78 -2.44
CA ALA A 29 3.38 9.48 -3.86
C ALA A 29 4.27 10.39 -4.73
N THR A 30 4.87 9.80 -5.75
CA THR A 30 5.61 10.50 -6.82
C THR A 30 4.95 10.17 -8.15
N THR A 31 5.49 10.65 -9.28
CA THR A 31 4.95 10.32 -10.61
C THR A 31 4.98 8.81 -10.90
N ASN A 32 5.98 8.07 -10.40
CA ASN A 32 6.22 6.67 -10.78
C ASN A 32 6.17 5.68 -9.61
N PHE A 33 6.19 6.17 -8.37
CA PHE A 33 6.33 5.33 -7.20
C PHE A 33 5.50 5.83 -6.03
N LEU A 34 5.05 4.89 -5.20
CA LEU A 34 4.47 5.12 -3.89
C LEU A 34 5.41 4.58 -2.83
N ILE A 35 5.87 5.43 -1.92
CA ILE A 35 6.70 5.04 -0.78
C ILE A 35 5.82 5.07 0.47
N ILE A 36 5.87 4.00 1.26
CA ILE A 36 5.13 3.85 2.50
C ILE A 36 6.12 3.54 3.61
N ALA A 37 6.22 4.45 4.58
CA ALA A 37 7.07 4.33 5.75
C ALA A 37 6.26 3.87 6.97
N GLY A 38 6.89 3.12 7.86
CA GLY A 38 6.28 2.60 9.08
C GLY A 38 5.57 1.25 8.93
N VAL A 39 5.44 0.70 7.71
CA VAL A 39 4.89 -0.63 7.44
C VAL A 39 5.99 -1.67 7.49
N GLN A 40 5.81 -2.71 8.32
CA GLN A 40 6.76 -3.80 8.36
C GLN A 40 6.69 -4.64 7.08
N ALA A 41 7.80 -4.74 6.35
CA ALA A 41 7.87 -5.44 5.07
C ALA A 41 7.46 -6.92 5.18
N ARG A 42 7.64 -7.54 6.36
CA ARG A 42 7.19 -8.93 6.64
C ARG A 42 5.69 -9.14 6.40
N HIS A 43 4.86 -8.11 6.60
CA HIS A 43 3.43 -8.21 6.31
C HIS A 43 3.17 -8.38 4.81
N LEU A 44 3.93 -7.68 3.96
CA LEU A 44 3.83 -7.82 2.51
C LEU A 44 4.44 -9.13 2.02
N TYR A 45 5.53 -9.60 2.63
CA TYR A 45 6.11 -10.92 2.31
C TYR A 45 5.19 -12.09 2.67
N ALA A 46 4.33 -11.92 3.69
CA ALA A 46 3.38 -12.94 4.10
C ALA A 46 2.10 -12.98 3.24
N LEU A 47 1.92 -12.05 2.29
CA LEU A 47 0.76 -12.03 1.42
C LEU A 47 0.77 -13.23 0.47
N THR A 48 -0.36 -13.92 0.39
CA THR A 48 -0.62 -14.98 -0.61
C THR A 48 -1.12 -14.41 -1.94
N TRP A 49 -1.39 -13.10 -1.99
CA TRP A 49 -1.89 -12.36 -3.13
C TRP A 49 -1.03 -11.11 -3.40
N ARG A 50 -1.26 -10.46 -4.55
CA ARG A 50 -0.52 -9.26 -4.96
C ARG A 50 -1.45 -8.05 -4.91
N PRO A 51 -1.09 -6.97 -4.20
CA PRO A 51 -1.87 -5.75 -4.24
C PRO A 51 -1.88 -5.15 -5.64
N ASP A 52 -3.07 -4.81 -6.12
CA ASP A 52 -3.30 -4.06 -7.35
C ASP A 52 -3.57 -2.59 -7.05
N HIS A 53 -4.06 -2.28 -5.85
CA HIS A 53 -4.27 -0.92 -5.39
C HIS A 53 -3.76 -0.73 -3.97
N VAL A 54 -3.36 0.50 -3.68
CA VAL A 54 -3.16 1.00 -2.32
C VAL A 54 -4.06 2.20 -2.10
N SER A 55 -4.89 2.13 -1.07
CA SER A 55 -5.78 3.22 -0.68
C SER A 55 -5.39 3.82 0.66
N TYR A 56 -5.47 5.14 0.80
CA TYR A 56 -5.18 5.84 2.05
C TYR A 56 -5.87 7.19 2.09
N TRP A 57 -6.13 7.67 3.30
CA TRP A 57 -6.70 9.01 3.50
C TRP A 57 -5.60 10.06 3.41
N ASN A 58 -5.83 11.09 2.60
CA ASN A 58 -4.97 12.25 2.47
C ASN A 58 -5.83 13.51 2.50
N ASN A 59 -5.63 14.40 3.48
CA ASN A 59 -6.36 15.65 3.62
C ASN A 59 -7.90 15.52 3.54
N GLY A 60 -8.46 14.43 4.08
CA GLY A 60 -9.91 14.18 4.09
C GLY A 60 -10.46 13.56 2.80
N GLU A 61 -9.60 13.23 1.83
CA GLU A 61 -9.94 12.50 0.61
C GLU A 61 -9.38 11.07 0.67
N LEU A 62 -10.18 10.08 0.25
CA LEU A 62 -9.70 8.72 0.07
C LEU A 62 -9.04 8.61 -1.30
N LEU A 63 -7.71 8.56 -1.31
CA LEU A 63 -6.95 8.30 -2.53
C LEU A 63 -6.81 6.80 -2.72
N ARG A 64 -7.01 6.34 -3.95
CA ARG A 64 -6.83 4.94 -4.36
C ARG A 64 -5.92 4.89 -5.58
N LEU A 65 -4.70 4.40 -5.38
CA LEU A 65 -3.68 4.39 -6.42
C LEU A 65 -3.46 2.97 -6.94
N ALA A 66 -3.46 2.82 -8.26
CA ALA A 66 -3.07 1.56 -8.90
C ALA A 66 -1.57 1.33 -8.70
N VAL A 67 -1.22 0.15 -8.20
CA VAL A 67 0.17 -0.24 -7.92
C VAL A 67 0.57 -1.48 -8.69
N GLY A 68 1.87 -1.65 -8.85
CA GLY A 68 2.49 -2.83 -9.45
C GLY A 68 3.43 -3.53 -8.49
N GLN A 69 4.64 -3.81 -8.96
CA GLN A 69 5.64 -4.48 -8.15
C GLN A 69 6.04 -3.62 -6.95
N TRP A 70 6.39 -4.27 -5.85
CA TRP A 70 6.91 -3.62 -4.67
C TRP A 70 8.28 -4.18 -4.28
N VAL A 71 9.02 -3.37 -3.54
CA VAL A 71 10.31 -3.75 -2.94
C VAL A 71 10.40 -3.18 -1.53
N ALA A 72 11.00 -3.94 -0.61
CA ALA A 72 11.40 -3.42 0.69
C ALA A 72 12.64 -2.54 0.52
N LEU A 73 12.56 -1.27 0.93
CA LEU A 73 13.74 -0.40 1.00
C LEU A 73 14.50 -0.64 2.31
N ASP A 74 13.77 -0.97 3.37
CA ASP A 74 14.27 -1.44 4.67
C ASP A 74 13.17 -2.28 5.36
N GLU A 75 13.34 -2.63 6.63
CA GLU A 75 12.38 -3.46 7.39
C GLU A 75 11.00 -2.80 7.57
N ARG A 76 10.93 -1.46 7.55
CA ARG A 76 9.74 -0.65 7.84
C ARG A 76 9.32 0.27 6.69
N THR A 77 9.97 0.17 5.54
CA THR A 77 9.71 1.03 4.38
C THR A 77 9.57 0.17 3.13
N VAL A 78 8.47 0.37 2.41
CA VAL A 78 8.20 -0.32 1.14
C VAL A 78 7.94 0.69 0.03
N ARG A 79 8.37 0.33 -1.19
CA ARG A 79 8.12 1.12 -2.39
C ARG A 79 7.35 0.29 -3.41
N PHE A 80 6.22 0.80 -3.86
CA PHE A 80 5.46 0.27 -4.98
C PHE A 80 5.75 1.08 -6.25
N THR A 81 5.73 0.44 -7.42
CA THR A 81 5.58 1.12 -8.71
C THR A 81 4.13 1.57 -8.88
N LEU A 82 3.89 2.78 -9.38
CA LEU A 82 2.56 3.23 -9.79
C LEU A 82 2.25 2.79 -11.22
N ARG A 83 0.96 2.58 -11.51
CA ARG A 83 0.43 2.20 -12.83
C ARG A 83 -0.51 3.27 -13.37
#